data_AF-A0A5N4W6C3-F1
#
_entry.id   AF-A0A5N4W6C3-F1
#
_cell.length_a   1.000
_cell.length_b   1.000
_cell.length_c   1.000
_cell.angle_alpha   90.00
_cell.angle_beta   90.00
_cell.angle_gamma   90.00
#
_symmetry.space_group_name_H-M   'P 1'
#
loop_
_entity.id
_entity.type
_entity.pdbx_description
1 polymer ?
#
loop_
_entity_poly.entity_id
_entity_poly.type
_entity_poly.pdbx_seq_one_letter_code
_entity_poly.pdbx_strand_id
1 'polypeptide(L)'
;MKRYETLDWLRGVTACAIMIYHLISWTLWHPQAGSLLGNLGIYGVSIFFVLSGLSMGIVYNHFFHNYKSSFIFFIRRLFRLLPLLWVVIVIISLDQFYLTHYFDLSKFIL
;
A
#
# COMPACT_ATOMS: atom_id res chain seq x y z
N MET A 1 1.41 -20.57 -19.78
CA MET A 1 2.24 -19.89 -18.75
C MET A 1 2.04 -20.63 -17.44
N LYS A 2 3.08 -21.19 -16.84
CA LYS A 2 2.95 -22.00 -15.61
C LYS A 2 2.78 -21.02 -14.44
N ARG A 3 1.59 -20.98 -13.82
CA ARG A 3 1.34 -20.16 -12.65
C ARG A 3 2.04 -20.79 -11.45
N TYR A 4 2.83 -20.02 -10.73
CA TYR A 4 3.53 -20.48 -9.54
C TYR A 4 2.61 -20.30 -8.33
N GLU A 5 1.69 -21.24 -8.16
CA GLU A 5 0.68 -21.24 -7.07
C GLU A 5 1.34 -21.06 -5.68
N THR A 6 2.55 -21.60 -5.49
CA THR A 6 3.33 -21.47 -4.25
C THR A 6 3.69 -20.02 -3.91
N LEU A 7 3.97 -19.18 -4.92
CA LEU A 7 4.26 -17.76 -4.72
C LEU A 7 3.00 -16.98 -4.37
N ASP A 8 1.86 -17.33 -4.98
CA ASP A 8 0.58 -16.71 -4.69
C ASP A 8 0.10 -17.06 -3.26
N TRP A 9 0.31 -18.29 -2.80
CA TRP A 9 0.07 -18.71 -1.41
C TRP A 9 0.93 -17.98 -0.40
N LEU A 10 2.25 -17.86 -0.66
CA LEU A 10 3.13 -17.13 0.25
C LEU A 10 2.77 -15.64 0.33
N ARG A 11 2.32 -15.04 -0.78
CA ARG A 11 1.79 -13.68 -0.79
C ARG A 11 0.51 -13.55 0.05
N GLY A 12 -0.36 -14.54 0.02
CA GLY A 12 -1.55 -14.61 0.88
C GLY A 12 -1.19 -14.66 2.37
N VAL A 13 -0.25 -15.53 2.75
CA VAL A 13 0.20 -15.65 4.14
C VAL A 13 0.82 -14.36 4.66
N THR A 14 1.67 -13.71 3.85
CA THR A 14 2.28 -12.42 4.22
C THR A 14 1.23 -11.30 4.32
N ALA A 15 0.24 -11.25 3.43
CA ALA A 15 -0.88 -10.31 3.54
C ALA A 15 -1.68 -10.49 4.84
N CYS A 16 -1.99 -11.74 5.23
CA CYS A 16 -2.67 -12.03 6.49
C CYS A 16 -1.85 -11.58 7.70
N ALA A 17 -0.52 -11.81 7.70
CA ALA A 17 0.36 -11.35 8.77
C ALA A 17 0.36 -9.81 8.91
N ILE A 18 0.40 -9.09 7.78
CA ILE A 18 0.37 -7.61 7.76
C ILE A 18 -0.99 -7.08 8.26
N MET A 19 -2.08 -7.75 7.88
CA MET A 19 -3.43 -7.41 8.36
C MET A 19 -3.54 -7.56 9.88
N ILE A 20 -3.06 -8.68 10.43
CA ILE A 20 -3.04 -8.92 11.88
C ILE A 20 -2.20 -7.84 12.59
N TYR A 21 -1.04 -7.49 12.05
CA TYR A 21 -0.21 -6.41 12.58
C TYR A 21 -0.97 -5.07 12.65
N HIS A 22 -1.66 -4.67 11.56
CA HIS A 22 -2.42 -3.42 11.53
C HIS A 22 -3.62 -3.44 12.49
N LEU A 23 -4.35 -4.56 12.55
CA LEU A 23 -5.47 -4.71 13.47
C LEU A 23 -5.01 -4.55 14.92
N ILE A 24 -3.91 -5.20 15.31
CA ILE A 24 -3.39 -5.08 16.68
C ILE A 24 -2.81 -3.68 16.93
N SER A 25 -2.12 -3.09 15.95
CA SER A 25 -1.54 -1.76 16.09
C SER A 25 -2.59 -0.66 16.25
N TRP A 26 -3.76 -0.79 15.62
CA TRP A 26 -4.85 0.18 15.79
C TRP A 26 -5.62 -0.07 17.09
N THR A 27 -5.95 -1.33 17.38
CA THR A 27 -6.94 -1.64 18.43
C THR A 27 -6.33 -1.71 19.83
N LEU A 28 -5.09 -2.19 19.97
CA LEU A 28 -4.54 -2.60 21.27
C LEU A 28 -3.31 -1.77 21.68
N TRP A 29 -2.26 -1.80 20.86
CA TRP A 29 -0.98 -1.17 21.20
C TRP A 29 -0.12 -1.03 19.94
N HIS A 30 0.61 0.08 19.80
CA HIS A 30 1.56 0.25 18.70
C HIS A 30 2.81 -0.61 18.94
N PRO A 31 3.02 -1.72 18.22
CA PRO A 31 4.12 -2.63 18.51
C PRO A 31 5.43 -1.94 18.13
N GLN A 32 6.25 -1.60 19.12
CA GLN A 32 7.56 -1.01 18.89
C GLN A 32 8.47 -1.98 18.11
N ALA A 33 9.37 -1.43 17.29
CA ALA A 33 10.41 -2.17 16.58
C ALA A 33 11.25 -2.95 17.60
N GLY A 34 11.10 -4.28 17.63
CA GLY A 34 11.66 -5.16 18.66
C GLY A 34 10.68 -6.23 19.16
N SER A 35 9.37 -5.98 19.04
CA SER A 35 8.35 -7.02 19.25
C SER A 35 8.29 -7.97 18.05
N LEU A 36 8.05 -9.26 18.29
CA LEU A 36 7.80 -10.27 17.24
C LEU A 36 6.74 -9.77 16.24
N LEU A 37 5.71 -9.10 16.73
CA LEU A 37 4.63 -8.61 15.88
C LEU A 37 5.04 -7.41 15.02
N GLY A 38 5.86 -6.50 15.57
CA GLY A 38 6.44 -5.37 14.82
C GLY A 38 7.38 -5.85 13.71
N ASN A 39 8.22 -6.84 14.02
CA ASN A 39 9.12 -7.45 13.03
C ASN A 39 8.33 -8.19 11.95
N LEU A 40 7.26 -8.91 12.31
CA LEU A 40 6.36 -9.54 11.33
C LEU A 40 5.70 -8.51 10.39
N GLY A 41 5.35 -7.33 10.89
CA GLY A 41 4.88 -6.22 10.06
C GLY A 41 5.95 -5.77 9.05
N ILE A 42 7.16 -5.43 9.52
CA ILE A 42 8.23 -4.88 8.68
C ILE A 42 8.73 -5.91 7.65
N TYR A 43 9.05 -7.12 8.11
CA TYR A 43 9.54 -8.20 7.24
C TYR A 43 8.42 -8.75 6.36
N GLY A 44 7.19 -8.86 6.87
CA GLY A 44 6.03 -9.29 6.11
C GLY A 44 5.75 -8.36 4.93
N VAL A 45 5.76 -7.05 5.15
CA VAL A 45 5.64 -6.04 4.08
C VAL A 45 6.75 -6.19 3.04
N SER A 46 8.00 -6.32 3.50
CA SER A 46 9.16 -6.48 2.62
C SER A 46 9.04 -7.73 1.73
N ILE A 47 8.71 -8.89 2.31
CA ILE A 47 8.52 -10.14 1.58
C ILE A 47 7.33 -10.03 0.61
N PHE A 48 6.21 -9.43 1.04
CA PHE A 48 5.05 -9.22 0.18
C PHE A 48 5.39 -8.38 -1.07
N PHE A 49 6.15 -7.29 -0.90
CA PHE A 49 6.60 -6.45 -2.02
C PHE A 49 7.54 -7.20 -2.97
N VAL A 50 8.52 -7.92 -2.42
CA VAL A 50 9.46 -8.72 -3.24
C VAL A 50 8.72 -9.80 -4.01
N LEU A 51 7.78 -10.52 -3.39
CA LEU A 51 6.97 -11.55 -4.06
C LEU A 51 6.07 -10.97 -5.15
N SER A 52 5.48 -9.79 -4.90
CA SER A 52 4.68 -9.08 -5.90
C SER A 52 5.52 -8.71 -7.11
N GLY A 53 6.71 -8.14 -6.88
CA GLY A 53 7.68 -7.82 -7.94
C GLY A 53 8.19 -9.05 -8.69
N LEU A 54 8.51 -10.13 -7.97
CA LEU A 54 8.95 -11.40 -8.56
C LEU A 54 7.86 -12.02 -9.44
N SER A 55 6.61 -12.07 -8.97
CA SER A 55 5.48 -12.61 -9.74
C SER A 55 5.26 -11.81 -11.04
N MET A 56 5.39 -10.49 -10.97
CA MET A 56 5.35 -9.58 -12.11
C MET A 56 6.49 -9.87 -13.10
N GLY A 57 7.71 -10.02 -12.59
CA GLY A 57 8.91 -10.30 -13.39
C GLY A 57 8.86 -11.66 -14.09
N ILE A 58 8.34 -12.70 -13.42
CA ILE A 58 8.19 -14.04 -14.01
C ILE A 58 7.18 -14.04 -15.17
N VAL A 59 6.02 -13.40 -14.98
CA VAL A 59 4.99 -13.31 -16.03
C VAL A 59 5.49 -12.52 -17.24
N TYR A 60 6.27 -11.47 -17.00
CA TYR A 60 6.80 -10.61 -18.06
C TYR A 60 8.21 -11.00 -18.52
N ASN A 61 8.76 -12.13 -18.05
CA ASN A 61 10.10 -12.57 -18.43
C ASN A 61 10.24 -12.72 -19.95
N HIS A 62 9.16 -13.14 -20.61
CA HIS A 62 9.08 -13.29 -22.06
C HIS A 62 8.98 -11.94 -22.82
N PHE A 63 8.64 -10.83 -22.15
CA PHE A 63 8.44 -9.51 -22.76
C PHE A 63 9.61 -8.53 -22.52
N PHE A 64 10.64 -8.89 -21.75
CA PHE A 64 11.80 -8.02 -21.48
C PHE A 64 12.67 -7.72 -22.70
N HIS A 65 12.38 -8.29 -23.87
CA HIS A 65 13.09 -7.91 -25.10
C HIS A 65 12.80 -6.47 -25.54
N ASN A 66 11.72 -5.84 -25.04
CA ASN A 66 11.31 -4.49 -25.44
C ASN A 66 11.06 -3.57 -24.23
N TYR A 67 12.00 -2.68 -23.93
CA TYR A 67 11.92 -1.65 -22.87
C TYR A 67 10.62 -0.82 -22.91
N LYS A 68 10.06 -0.58 -24.12
CA LYS A 68 8.79 0.14 -24.30
C LYS A 68 7.60 -0.57 -23.63
N SER A 69 7.57 -1.89 -23.64
CA SER A 69 6.45 -2.68 -23.09
C SER A 69 6.40 -2.58 -21.55
N SER A 70 7.57 -2.61 -20.90
CA SER A 70 7.70 -2.43 -19.45
C SER A 70 7.27 -1.03 -19.01
N PHE A 71 7.64 0.01 -19.77
CA PHE A 71 7.26 1.39 -19.47
C PHE A 71 5.74 1.62 -19.61
N ILE A 72 5.12 1.06 -20.66
CA ILE A 72 3.65 1.13 -20.86
C ILE A 72 2.91 0.43 -19.72
N PHE A 73 3.45 -0.67 -19.22
CA PHE A 73 2.89 -1.36 -18.06
C PHE A 73 2.92 -0.49 -16.79
N PHE A 74 4.06 0.13 -16.50
CA PHE A 74 4.21 1.00 -15.33
C PHE A 74 3.29 2.23 -15.41
N ILE A 75 3.23 2.87 -16.58
CA ILE A 75 2.33 3.98 -16.88
C ILE A 75 0.86 3.59 -16.64
N ARG A 76 0.40 2.44 -17.15
CA ARG A 76 -0.98 1.96 -16.94
C ARG A 76 -1.31 1.73 -15.46
N ARG A 77 -0.34 1.26 -14.68
CA ARG A 77 -0.50 1.08 -13.23
C ARG A 77 -0.59 2.44 -12.52
N LEU A 78 0.26 3.39 -12.91
CA LEU A 78 0.29 4.73 -12.32
C LEU A 78 -1.00 5.51 -12.58
N PHE A 79 -1.52 5.50 -13.83
CA PHE A 79 -2.78 6.14 -14.18
C PHE A 79 -4.01 5.53 -13.49
N ARG A 80 -3.91 4.35 -12.88
CA ARG A 80 -4.98 3.77 -12.07
C ARG A 80 -4.96 4.24 -10.62
N LEU A 81 -3.77 4.49 -10.06
CA LEU A 81 -3.58 4.89 -8.66
C LEU A 81 -3.69 6.41 -8.47
N LEU A 82 -3.14 7.19 -9.40
CA LEU A 82 -3.17 8.66 -9.36
C LEU A 82 -4.58 9.27 -9.29
N PRO A 83 -5.59 8.87 -10.09
CA PRO A 83 -6.90 9.51 -10.04
C PRO A 83 -7.56 9.31 -8.68
N LEU A 84 -7.44 8.12 -8.09
CA LEU A 84 -7.98 7.84 -6.76
C LEU A 84 -7.28 8.68 -5.69
N LEU A 85 -5.95 8.83 -5.80
CA LEU A 85 -5.16 9.66 -4.89
C LEU A 85 -5.59 11.14 -4.95
N TRP A 86 -5.77 11.71 -6.14
CA TRP A 86 -6.26 13.09 -6.28
C TRP A 86 -7.66 13.29 -5.69
N VAL A 87 -8.56 12.34 -5.90
CA VAL A 87 -9.91 12.37 -5.31
C VAL A 87 -9.84 12.39 -3.78
N VAL A 88 -9.04 11.52 -3.18
CA VAL A 88 -8.87 11.46 -1.71
C VAL A 88 -8.25 12.75 -1.16
N ILE A 89 -7.24 13.31 -1.84
CA ILE A 89 -6.63 14.58 -1.44
C ILE A 89 -7.67 15.70 -1.44
N VAL A 90 -8.49 15.81 -2.49
CA VAL A 90 -9.54 16.82 -2.58
C VAL A 90 -10.58 16.63 -1.48
N ILE A 91 -11.04 15.40 -1.24
CA ILE A 91 -12.02 15.10 -0.18
C ILE A 91 -11.49 15.50 1.20
N ILE A 92 -10.26 15.08 1.55
CA ILE A 92 -9.66 15.40 2.86
C ILE A 92 -9.43 16.91 2.99
N SER A 93 -8.97 17.57 1.92
CA SER A 93 -8.74 19.02 1.92
C SER A 93 -10.04 19.80 2.11
N LEU A 94 -11.13 19.35 1.47
CA LEU A 94 -12.45 19.93 1.64
C LEU A 94 -12.99 19.69 3.05
N ASP A 95 -12.90 18.46 3.57
CA ASP A 95 -13.32 18.11 4.93
C ASP A 95 -12.63 18.99 5.99
N GLN A 96 -11.30 19.14 5.87
CA GLN A 96 -10.52 20.04 6.72
C GLN A 96 -10.95 21.51 6.60
N PHE A 97 -11.30 21.97 5.39
CA PHE A 97 -11.80 23.33 5.17
C PHE A 97 -13.18 23.56 5.82
N TYR A 98 -14.12 22.60 5.67
CA TYR A 98 -15.45 22.68 6.31
C TYR A 98 -15.38 22.62 7.83
N LEU A 99 -14.52 21.74 8.39
CA LEU A 99 -14.29 21.65 9.83
C LEU A 99 -13.62 22.91 10.40
N THR A 100 -12.63 23.48 9.70
CA THR A 100 -11.97 24.74 10.11
C THR A 100 -12.93 25.93 10.07
N HIS A 101 -13.86 25.98 9.09
CA HIS A 101 -14.87 27.03 9.02
C HIS A 101 -15.90 26.97 10.16
N TYR A 102 -16.16 25.78 10.72
CA TYR A 102 -17.01 25.61 11.91
C TYR A 102 -16.25 25.81 13.24
N PHE A 103 -14.92 25.73 13.25
CA PHE A 103 -14.10 25.79 14.48
C PHE A 103 -13.41 27.12 14.76
N ASP A 104 -13.61 28.17 13.94
CA ASP A 104 -12.88 29.42 14.12
C ASP A 104 -13.71 30.71 14.00
N LEU A 105 -14.67 30.87 14.91
CA LEU A 105 -15.10 32.19 15.40
C LEU A 105 -14.52 32.54 16.78
N SER A 106 -13.94 31.56 17.49
CA SER A 106 -13.50 31.73 18.88
C SER A 106 -11.98 31.74 19.10
N LYS A 107 -11.13 31.36 18.13
CA LYS A 107 -9.67 31.52 18.27
C LYS A 107 -9.13 32.79 17.59
N PHE A 108 -9.97 33.52 16.86
CA PHE A 108 -9.60 34.82 16.29
C PHE A 108 -9.83 36.01 17.25
N ILE A 109 -10.54 35.83 18.38
CA ILE A 109 -10.91 36.90 19.32
C ILE A 109 -10.19 36.82 20.69
N LEU A 110 -9.30 35.85 20.92
CA LEU A 110 -8.49 35.77 22.14
C LEU A 110 -7.02 35.47 21.84
#